data_AF-A0A670IC53-F1
#
_entry.id   AF-A0A670IC53-F1
#
_cell.length_a   1.000
_cell.length_b   1.000
_cell.length_c   1.000
_cell.angle_alpha   90.00
_cell.angle_beta   90.00
_cell.angle_gamma   90.00
#
_symmetry.space_group_name_H-M   'P 1'
#
loop_
_entity.id
_entity.type
_entity.pdbx_description
1 polymer ?
#
loop_
_entity_poly.entity_id
_entity_poly.type
_entity_poly.pdbx_seq_one_letter_code
_entity_poly.pdbx_strand_id
1 'polypeptide(L)'
;MKKIRYLSLIELTAFYDALGIELKRNRTERVKGRENGLFGVPLAVLLENDQKKIPGIKVPLIFQKLLLKLEETGLETEGILRVPGSASRVKSLRQEIEAKFDEDTFDWDQVRNNDAAGLLKMFIRDLPSPLFTVEYLPAFITLVEKISKVKLQLQALHLLIMLLPDASRDAAKALLQFLKKVVANERKNKMTLWNVSMIVAPNLFIYKGKRANQEEMLAAATTAHVVRLLIKYQDILWMVPTFLISQVRKMNEAAINNTKRQLMFDKGVRRLLRRKTMERERPERTESDIPEGVIRVHAPLHSKVSMAIQLNNQTKAKDILARFYCENSHGSSEKMQIQSLHEIGGNIGQHCLDPDAYMLDVYHANPQAEWVIKPKIS
;
A
#
# COMPACT_ATOMS: atom_id res chain seq x y z
N MET A 1 -5.02 -5.20 3.49
CA MET A 1 -6.43 -5.21 3.03
C MET A 1 -6.85 -3.99 2.19
N LYS A 2 -6.44 -2.74 2.51
CA LYS A 2 -6.84 -1.54 1.71
C LYS A 2 -6.62 -1.69 0.19
N LYS A 3 -5.43 -2.10 -0.25
CA LYS A 3 -5.12 -2.34 -1.69
C LYS A 3 -6.00 -3.45 -2.30
N ILE A 4 -6.24 -4.53 -1.55
CA ILE A 4 -7.11 -5.64 -1.98
C ILE A 4 -8.53 -5.16 -2.19
N ARG A 5 -9.08 -4.34 -1.29
CA ARG A 5 -10.43 -3.75 -1.43
C ARG A 5 -10.56 -2.96 -2.73
N TYR A 6 -9.59 -2.07 -3.00
CA TYR A 6 -9.59 -1.28 -4.23
C TYR A 6 -9.50 -2.14 -5.49
N LEU A 7 -8.58 -3.10 -5.53
CA LEU A 7 -8.46 -4.01 -6.67
C LEU A 7 -9.72 -4.87 -6.84
N SER A 8 -10.30 -5.36 -5.76
CA SER A 8 -11.54 -6.15 -5.81
C SER A 8 -12.68 -5.34 -6.42
N LEU A 9 -12.70 -4.02 -6.21
CA LEU A 9 -13.71 -3.15 -6.78
C LEU A 9 -13.57 -3.00 -8.29
N ILE A 10 -12.33 -2.82 -8.76
CA ILE A 10 -12.00 -2.75 -10.18
C ILE A 10 -12.38 -4.06 -10.87
N GLU A 11 -11.96 -5.18 -10.27
CA GLU A 11 -12.19 -6.52 -10.81
C GLU A 11 -13.67 -6.88 -10.80
N LEU A 12 -14.42 -6.47 -9.77
CA LEU A 12 -15.87 -6.65 -9.73
C LEU A 12 -16.57 -5.84 -10.83
N THR A 13 -16.16 -4.59 -11.05
CA THR A 13 -16.69 -3.75 -12.14
C THR A 13 -16.41 -4.41 -13.49
N ALA A 14 -15.16 -4.75 -13.77
CA ALA A 14 -14.78 -5.39 -15.04
C ALA A 14 -15.48 -6.74 -15.25
N PHE A 15 -15.67 -7.52 -14.18
CA PHE A 15 -16.39 -8.78 -14.22
C PHE A 15 -17.87 -8.59 -14.59
N TYR A 16 -18.54 -7.59 -14.01
CA TYR A 16 -19.93 -7.27 -14.33
C TYR A 16 -20.07 -6.73 -15.76
N ASP A 17 -19.16 -5.86 -16.19
CA ASP A 17 -19.11 -5.32 -17.55
C ASP A 17 -18.93 -6.43 -18.59
N ALA A 18 -18.04 -7.40 -18.33
CA ALA A 18 -17.83 -8.56 -19.21
C ALA A 18 -19.06 -9.47 -19.34
N LEU A 19 -19.99 -9.41 -18.38
CA LEU A 19 -21.27 -10.12 -18.43
C LEU A 19 -22.41 -9.26 -18.99
N GLY A 20 -22.13 -8.00 -19.38
CA GLY A 20 -23.15 -7.04 -19.83
C GLY A 20 -24.10 -6.61 -18.70
N ILE A 21 -23.65 -6.63 -17.46
CA ILE A 21 -24.44 -6.28 -16.27
C ILE A 21 -23.91 -4.98 -15.68
N GLU A 22 -24.79 -4.00 -15.45
CA GLU A 22 -24.39 -2.76 -14.77
C GLU A 22 -24.16 -3.01 -13.26
N LEU A 23 -22.98 -2.65 -12.76
CA LEU A 23 -22.69 -2.72 -11.32
C LEU A 23 -23.31 -1.52 -10.58
N LYS A 24 -24.52 -1.71 -10.06
CA LYS A 24 -25.21 -0.71 -9.23
C LYS A 24 -24.70 -0.68 -7.80
N ARG A 25 -24.59 0.52 -7.23
CA ARG A 25 -24.19 0.76 -5.83
C ARG A 25 -25.10 1.81 -5.19
N ASN A 26 -25.45 1.58 -3.93
CA ASN A 26 -26.20 2.55 -3.14
C ASN A 26 -25.26 3.61 -2.56
N ARG A 27 -25.76 4.84 -2.41
CA ARG A 27 -25.04 5.88 -1.66
C ARG A 27 -24.92 5.44 -0.20
N THR A 28 -23.71 5.49 0.34
CA THR A 28 -23.45 5.27 1.77
C THR A 28 -23.87 6.50 2.56
N GLU A 29 -24.99 6.42 3.25
CA GLU A 29 -25.31 7.37 4.32
C GLU A 29 -24.52 6.99 5.58
N ARG A 30 -23.74 7.93 6.12
CA ARG A 30 -23.05 7.72 7.39
C ARG A 30 -24.05 7.87 8.53
N VAL A 31 -24.60 6.76 8.96
CA VAL A 31 -25.41 6.70 10.16
C VAL A 31 -24.46 6.82 11.36
N LYS A 32 -24.61 7.88 12.15
CA LYS A 32 -23.89 7.99 13.42
C LYS A 32 -24.41 6.90 14.36
N GLY A 33 -23.56 5.91 14.62
CA GLY A 33 -23.80 4.92 15.66
C GLY A 33 -23.61 5.50 17.06
N ARG A 34 -23.95 4.72 18.08
CA ARG A 34 -23.53 5.03 19.45
C ARG A 34 -22.02 4.90 19.56
N GLU A 35 -21.41 5.73 20.40
CA GLU A 35 -19.96 5.68 20.66
C GLU A 35 -19.61 4.75 21.82
N ASN A 36 -20.56 4.51 22.74
CA ASN A 36 -20.39 3.72 23.95
C ASN A 36 -21.47 2.62 24.08
N GLY A 37 -21.16 1.60 24.87
CA GLY A 37 -21.99 0.41 25.08
C GLY A 37 -21.64 -0.73 24.12
N LEU A 38 -22.55 -1.70 24.00
CA LEU A 38 -22.36 -2.91 23.20
C LEU A 38 -23.30 -2.96 22.00
N PHE A 39 -24.59 -2.70 22.21
CA PHE A 39 -25.60 -2.78 21.15
C PHE A 39 -25.79 -1.43 20.46
N GLY A 40 -25.70 -1.42 19.12
CA GLY A 40 -25.84 -0.20 18.32
C GLY A 40 -24.57 0.62 18.18
N VAL A 41 -23.44 0.08 18.63
CA VAL A 41 -22.10 0.64 18.43
C VAL A 41 -21.51 0.05 17.13
N PRO A 42 -20.80 0.83 16.30
CA PRO A 42 -20.11 0.30 15.13
C PRO A 42 -19.12 -0.82 15.50
N LEU A 43 -19.08 -1.90 14.72
CA LEU A 43 -18.16 -3.04 14.94
C LEU A 43 -16.70 -2.60 15.07
N ALA A 44 -16.28 -1.58 14.30
CA ALA A 44 -14.93 -1.04 14.37
C ALA A 44 -14.60 -0.43 15.74
N VAL A 45 -15.55 0.27 16.35
CA VAL A 45 -15.38 0.89 17.68
C VAL A 45 -15.35 -0.18 18.78
N LEU A 46 -16.27 -1.16 18.72
CA LEU A 46 -16.24 -2.31 19.63
C LEU A 46 -14.90 -3.05 19.55
N LEU A 47 -14.44 -3.31 18.32
CA LEU A 47 -13.20 -4.02 18.10
C LEU A 47 -11.98 -3.24 18.60
N GLU A 48 -11.94 -1.92 18.42
CA GLU A 48 -10.87 -1.08 18.94
C GLU A 48 -10.80 -1.13 20.47
N ASN A 49 -11.96 -1.07 21.14
CA ASN A 49 -12.02 -1.17 22.61
C ASN A 49 -11.60 -2.55 23.11
N ASP A 50 -12.04 -3.61 22.44
CA ASP A 50 -11.64 -4.99 22.77
C ASP A 50 -10.15 -5.22 22.52
N GLN A 51 -9.56 -4.62 21.48
CA GLN A 51 -8.13 -4.73 21.17
C GLN A 51 -7.23 -4.06 22.22
N LYS A 52 -7.73 -3.05 22.95
CA LYS A 52 -7.03 -2.46 24.09
C LYS A 52 -6.89 -3.46 25.25
N LYS A 53 -7.88 -4.33 25.43
CA LYS A 53 -7.88 -5.39 26.45
C LYS A 53 -7.13 -6.64 25.97
N ILE A 54 -7.37 -7.06 24.72
CA ILE A 54 -6.82 -8.28 24.12
C ILE A 54 -6.23 -7.96 22.73
N PRO A 55 -4.91 -7.74 22.65
CA PRO A 55 -4.25 -7.43 21.39
C PRO A 55 -4.45 -8.50 20.32
N GLY A 56 -4.73 -8.08 19.08
CA GLY A 56 -4.83 -8.97 17.92
C GLY A 56 -6.21 -9.63 17.71
N ILE A 57 -7.19 -9.38 18.58
CA ILE A 57 -8.56 -9.83 18.38
C ILE A 57 -9.16 -9.20 17.12
N LYS A 58 -9.96 -9.96 16.37
CA LYS A 58 -10.52 -9.54 15.06
C LYS A 58 -12.04 -9.44 15.01
N VAL A 59 -12.71 -9.99 16.02
CA VAL A 59 -14.16 -10.02 16.15
C VAL A 59 -14.52 -9.49 17.54
N PRO A 60 -15.54 -8.63 17.70
CA PRO A 60 -15.91 -8.13 19.02
C PRO A 60 -16.24 -9.25 20.02
N LEU A 61 -15.81 -9.09 21.26
CA LEU A 61 -15.93 -10.10 22.33
C LEU A 61 -17.39 -10.48 22.60
N ILE A 62 -18.29 -9.50 22.64
CA ILE A 62 -19.73 -9.75 22.84
C ILE A 62 -20.30 -10.63 21.74
N PHE A 63 -19.87 -10.42 20.49
CA PHE A 63 -20.30 -11.23 19.36
C PHE A 63 -19.77 -12.67 19.49
N GLN A 64 -18.52 -12.83 19.91
CA GLN A 64 -17.93 -14.16 20.16
C GLN A 64 -18.64 -14.90 21.28
N LYS A 65 -18.91 -14.25 22.42
CA LYS A 65 -19.61 -14.86 23.56
C LYS A 65 -21.02 -15.32 23.20
N LEU A 66 -21.77 -14.51 22.43
CA LEU A 66 -23.10 -14.90 21.92
C LEU A 66 -23.04 -16.13 21.01
N LEU A 67 -22.05 -16.21 20.11
CA LEU A 67 -21.85 -17.36 19.23
C LEU A 67 -21.45 -18.60 20.04
N LEU A 68 -20.50 -18.47 20.97
CA LEU A 68 -20.05 -19.57 21.83
C LEU A 68 -21.20 -20.16 22.65
N LYS A 69 -22.02 -19.31 23.30
CA LYS A 69 -23.17 -19.79 24.08
C LYS A 69 -24.16 -20.60 23.22
N LEU A 70 -24.38 -20.17 21.98
CA LEU A 70 -25.24 -20.88 21.03
C LEU A 70 -24.61 -22.17 20.49
N GLU A 71 -23.28 -22.22 20.35
CA GLU A 71 -22.57 -23.44 19.99
C GLU A 71 -22.63 -24.49 21.11
N GLU A 72 -22.50 -24.07 22.36
CA GLU A 72 -22.53 -24.95 23.53
C GLU A 72 -23.92 -25.54 23.79
N THR A 73 -24.98 -24.74 23.62
CA THR A 73 -26.32 -25.12 24.09
C THR A 73 -27.40 -25.20 23.00
N GLY A 74 -27.15 -24.62 21.82
CA GLY A 74 -28.17 -24.40 20.79
C GLY A 74 -28.14 -25.35 19.61
N LEU A 75 -27.02 -26.05 19.34
CA LEU A 75 -26.82 -26.80 18.08
C LEU A 75 -27.82 -27.94 17.87
N GLU A 76 -28.30 -28.56 18.94
CA GLU A 76 -29.25 -29.68 18.87
C GLU A 76 -30.70 -29.26 19.11
N THR A 77 -30.94 -27.99 19.46
CA THR A 77 -32.28 -27.51 19.80
C THR A 77 -33.15 -27.39 18.56
N GLU A 78 -34.31 -28.06 18.57
CA GLU A 78 -35.29 -27.95 17.50
C GLU A 78 -35.69 -26.50 17.24
N GLY A 79 -35.58 -26.07 15.98
CA GLY A 79 -35.98 -24.73 15.58
C GLY A 79 -35.06 -23.62 16.08
N ILE A 80 -33.81 -23.90 16.47
CA ILE A 80 -32.85 -22.86 16.86
C ILE A 80 -32.77 -21.75 15.80
N LEU A 81 -32.66 -20.49 16.24
CA LEU A 81 -32.78 -19.26 15.43
C LEU A 81 -34.20 -18.95 14.91
N ARG A 82 -35.04 -19.96 14.67
CA ARG A 82 -36.44 -19.80 14.21
C ARG A 82 -37.38 -19.46 15.36
N VAL A 83 -37.37 -20.28 16.40
CA VAL A 83 -38.25 -20.12 17.57
C VAL A 83 -37.77 -18.90 18.38
N PRO A 84 -38.63 -17.88 18.58
CA PRO A 84 -38.24 -16.71 19.35
C PRO A 84 -38.13 -17.03 20.84
N GLY A 85 -37.15 -16.43 21.50
CA GLY A 85 -37.13 -16.32 22.96
C GLY A 85 -38.21 -15.38 23.49
N SER A 86 -38.29 -15.25 24.81
CA SER A 86 -39.24 -14.33 25.45
C SER A 86 -38.77 -12.89 25.20
N ALA A 87 -39.61 -12.07 24.57
CA ALA A 87 -39.23 -10.69 24.21
C ALA A 87 -38.87 -9.84 25.44
N SER A 88 -39.60 -10.00 26.56
CA SER A 88 -39.28 -9.33 27.83
C SER A 88 -37.95 -9.80 28.40
N ARG A 89 -37.67 -11.11 28.36
CA ARG A 89 -36.41 -11.68 28.84
C ARG A 89 -35.22 -11.25 28.00
N VAL A 90 -35.33 -11.30 26.67
CA VAL A 90 -34.29 -10.81 25.75
C VAL A 90 -33.99 -9.33 25.99
N LYS A 91 -35.02 -8.50 26.26
CA LYS A 91 -34.83 -7.10 26.62
C LYS A 91 -34.09 -6.93 27.95
N SER A 92 -34.47 -7.70 28.98
CA SER A 92 -33.80 -7.68 30.28
C SER A 92 -32.34 -8.13 30.18
N LEU A 93 -32.08 -9.25 29.50
CA LEU A 93 -30.73 -9.79 29.30
C LEU A 93 -29.84 -8.80 28.54
N ARG A 94 -30.39 -8.09 27.54
CA ARG A 94 -29.65 -7.02 26.87
C ARG A 94 -29.18 -5.95 27.85
N GLN A 95 -30.07 -5.46 28.72
CA GLN A 95 -29.73 -4.42 29.71
C GLN A 95 -28.68 -4.93 30.70
N GLU A 96 -28.79 -6.17 31.13
CA GLU A 96 -27.83 -6.77 32.04
C GLU A 96 -26.46 -6.98 31.41
N ILE A 97 -26.41 -7.44 30.14
CA ILE A 97 -25.18 -7.56 29.36
C ILE A 97 -24.52 -6.19 29.19
N GLU A 98 -25.27 -5.15 28.82
CA GLU A 98 -24.75 -3.78 28.69
C GLU A 98 -24.13 -3.25 29.99
N ALA A 99 -24.63 -3.67 31.15
CA ALA A 99 -24.11 -3.25 32.45
C ALA A 99 -22.90 -4.09 32.94
N LYS A 100 -22.92 -5.41 32.71
CA LYS A 100 -22.01 -6.35 33.38
C LYS A 100 -20.93 -6.96 32.48
N PHE A 101 -21.02 -6.78 31.16
CA PHE A 101 -20.10 -7.46 30.22
C PHE A 101 -18.66 -7.00 30.36
N ASP A 102 -18.43 -5.69 30.57
CA ASP A 102 -17.08 -5.14 30.66
C ASP A 102 -16.32 -5.59 31.91
N GLU A 103 -17.05 -5.93 32.97
CA GLU A 103 -16.54 -6.46 34.24
C GLU A 103 -16.43 -7.99 34.25
N ASP A 104 -16.89 -8.66 33.17
CA ASP A 104 -16.99 -10.13 33.06
C ASP A 104 -17.81 -10.78 34.20
N THR A 105 -18.81 -10.06 34.74
CA THR A 105 -19.68 -10.51 35.84
C THR A 105 -21.05 -11.01 35.39
N PHE A 106 -21.29 -11.07 34.07
CA PHE A 106 -22.55 -11.56 33.51
C PHE A 106 -22.61 -13.09 33.50
N ASP A 107 -23.65 -13.67 34.11
CA ASP A 107 -23.87 -15.12 34.15
C ASP A 107 -24.49 -15.62 32.83
N TRP A 108 -23.64 -16.21 31.98
CA TRP A 108 -24.06 -16.80 30.71
C TRP A 108 -24.83 -18.11 30.86
N ASP A 109 -24.77 -18.80 32.02
CA ASP A 109 -25.41 -20.11 32.21
C ASP A 109 -26.93 -20.01 32.29
N GLN A 110 -27.44 -18.88 32.79
CA GLN A 110 -28.88 -18.60 32.84
C GLN A 110 -29.50 -18.26 31.49
N VAL A 111 -28.68 -17.99 30.47
CA VAL A 111 -29.15 -17.58 29.15
C VAL A 111 -29.64 -18.79 28.37
N ARG A 112 -30.95 -18.84 28.11
CA ARG A 112 -31.53 -19.88 27.25
C ARG A 112 -31.09 -19.66 25.79
N ASN A 113 -30.85 -20.76 25.08
CA ASN A 113 -30.56 -20.82 23.65
C ASN A 113 -31.45 -19.92 22.76
N ASN A 114 -32.78 -19.92 22.95
CA ASN A 114 -33.71 -19.10 22.16
C ASN A 114 -33.56 -17.60 22.47
N ASP A 115 -33.22 -17.25 23.71
CA ASP A 115 -32.96 -15.88 24.12
C ASP A 115 -31.60 -15.40 23.57
N ALA A 116 -30.55 -16.25 23.63
CA ALA A 116 -29.25 -16.00 23.00
C ALA A 116 -29.36 -15.80 21.49
N ALA A 117 -30.19 -16.61 20.80
CA ALA A 117 -30.48 -16.45 19.39
C ALA A 117 -31.19 -15.12 19.09
N GLY A 118 -32.09 -14.69 19.98
CA GLY A 118 -32.74 -13.38 19.93
C GLY A 118 -31.74 -12.24 20.09
N LEU A 119 -30.84 -12.33 21.08
CA LEU A 119 -29.78 -11.36 21.33
C LEU A 119 -28.81 -11.25 20.15
N LEU A 120 -28.37 -12.37 19.57
CA LEU A 120 -27.49 -12.38 18.38
C LEU A 120 -28.14 -11.65 17.20
N LYS A 121 -29.39 -12.00 16.86
CA LYS A 121 -30.14 -11.34 15.77
C LYS A 121 -30.32 -9.85 16.04
N MET A 122 -30.64 -9.50 17.29
CA MET A 122 -30.78 -8.10 17.71
C MET A 122 -29.46 -7.33 17.63
N PHE A 123 -28.34 -7.92 18.05
CA PHE A 123 -27.02 -7.30 17.96
C PHE A 123 -26.67 -6.94 16.51
N ILE A 124 -26.82 -7.90 15.59
CA ILE A 124 -26.53 -7.68 14.16
C ILE A 124 -27.45 -6.60 13.58
N ARG A 125 -28.75 -6.67 13.88
CA ARG A 125 -29.75 -5.74 13.34
C ARG A 125 -29.63 -4.32 13.91
N ASP A 126 -29.11 -4.18 15.13
CA ASP A 126 -28.92 -2.88 15.76
C ASP A 126 -27.64 -2.18 15.30
N LEU A 127 -26.76 -2.86 14.54
CA LEU A 127 -25.57 -2.23 13.98
C LEU A 127 -25.93 -0.98 13.15
N PRO A 128 -25.14 0.12 13.27
CA PRO A 128 -25.36 1.34 12.48
C PRO A 128 -25.28 1.13 10.97
N SER A 129 -24.58 0.09 10.53
CA SER A 129 -24.54 -0.39 9.15
C SER A 129 -24.72 -1.90 9.15
N PRO A 130 -25.53 -2.48 8.24
CA PRO A 130 -25.68 -3.93 8.12
C PRO A 130 -24.35 -4.62 7.92
N LEU A 131 -24.27 -5.87 8.38
CA LEU A 131 -23.04 -6.66 8.31
C LEU A 131 -22.54 -6.84 6.87
N PHE A 132 -23.47 -6.98 5.92
CA PHE A 132 -23.21 -6.95 4.48
C PHE A 132 -23.66 -5.59 3.92
N THR A 133 -22.79 -4.60 4.06
CA THR A 133 -22.95 -3.17 3.73
C THR A 133 -24.01 -2.84 2.67
N VAL A 134 -24.87 -1.85 2.94
CA VAL A 134 -25.94 -1.39 2.02
C VAL A 134 -25.41 -0.93 0.66
N GLU A 135 -24.18 -0.41 0.61
CA GLU A 135 -23.52 0.08 -0.62
C GLU A 135 -23.58 -0.95 -1.76
N TYR A 136 -23.30 -2.21 -1.45
CA TYR A 136 -23.20 -3.28 -2.45
C TYR A 136 -24.41 -4.21 -2.48
N LEU A 137 -25.48 -3.89 -1.74
CA LEU A 137 -26.72 -4.68 -1.74
C LEU A 137 -27.28 -4.91 -3.17
N PRO A 138 -27.34 -3.91 -4.07
CA PRO A 138 -27.81 -4.13 -5.43
C PRO A 138 -26.94 -5.16 -6.18
N ALA A 139 -25.63 -5.11 -5.98
CA ALA A 139 -24.70 -6.07 -6.60
C ALA A 139 -24.93 -7.50 -6.10
N PHE A 140 -25.17 -7.70 -4.79
CA PHE A 140 -25.54 -9.01 -4.23
C PHE A 140 -26.84 -9.55 -4.81
N ILE A 141 -27.84 -8.69 -5.04
CA ILE A 141 -29.12 -9.07 -5.64
C ILE A 141 -28.93 -9.47 -7.11
N THR A 142 -28.31 -8.58 -7.90
CA THR A 142 -28.08 -8.80 -9.34
C THR A 142 -27.22 -10.04 -9.61
N LEU A 143 -26.30 -10.39 -8.70
CA LEU A 143 -25.51 -11.61 -8.76
C LEU A 143 -26.39 -12.86 -8.88
N VAL A 144 -27.47 -12.95 -8.10
CA VAL A 144 -28.37 -14.12 -8.13
C VAL A 144 -29.34 -14.03 -9.31
N GLU A 145 -29.84 -12.84 -9.60
CA GLU A 145 -30.89 -12.64 -10.61
C GLU A 145 -30.39 -12.74 -12.06
N LYS A 146 -29.16 -12.25 -12.32
CA LYS A 146 -28.63 -12.12 -13.69
C LYS A 146 -27.55 -13.14 -14.02
N ILE A 147 -26.91 -13.75 -13.03
CA ILE A 147 -25.82 -14.71 -13.26
C ILE A 147 -26.32 -16.14 -13.00
N SER A 148 -26.57 -16.91 -14.05
CA SER A 148 -27.11 -18.27 -13.92
C SER A 148 -26.06 -19.31 -13.48
N LYS A 149 -24.78 -19.10 -13.84
CA LYS A 149 -23.71 -20.07 -13.55
C LYS A 149 -23.19 -19.89 -12.13
N VAL A 150 -23.34 -20.91 -11.27
CA VAL A 150 -22.88 -20.90 -9.87
C VAL A 150 -21.40 -20.54 -9.74
N LYS A 151 -20.54 -21.01 -10.66
CA LYS A 151 -19.11 -20.65 -10.65
C LYS A 151 -18.87 -19.14 -10.78
N LEU A 152 -19.63 -18.48 -11.67
CA LEU A 152 -19.56 -17.03 -11.87
C LEU A 152 -20.16 -16.28 -10.67
N GLN A 153 -21.26 -16.78 -10.12
CA GLN A 153 -21.84 -16.26 -8.87
C GLN A 153 -20.80 -16.29 -7.74
N LEU A 154 -20.07 -17.39 -7.58
CA LEU A 154 -19.04 -17.51 -6.56
C LEU A 154 -17.87 -16.55 -6.78
N GLN A 155 -17.46 -16.30 -8.03
CA GLN A 155 -16.42 -15.32 -8.35
C GLN A 155 -16.84 -13.90 -7.95
N ALA A 156 -18.05 -13.48 -8.34
CA ALA A 156 -18.60 -12.19 -7.94
C ALA A 156 -18.77 -12.08 -6.42
N LEU A 157 -19.29 -13.13 -5.77
CA LEU A 157 -19.49 -13.19 -4.33
C LEU A 157 -18.17 -13.06 -3.58
N HIS A 158 -17.12 -13.71 -4.08
CA HIS A 158 -15.78 -13.65 -3.51
C HIS A 158 -15.23 -12.22 -3.52
N LEU A 159 -15.36 -11.52 -4.66
CA LEU A 159 -14.97 -10.12 -4.79
C LEU A 159 -15.79 -9.20 -3.88
N LEU A 160 -17.10 -9.41 -3.79
CA LEU A 160 -17.99 -8.66 -2.88
C LEU A 160 -17.59 -8.82 -1.40
N ILE A 161 -17.15 -10.01 -0.98
CA ILE A 161 -16.66 -10.24 0.39
C ILE A 161 -15.35 -9.48 0.64
N MET A 162 -14.47 -9.39 -0.37
CA MET A 162 -13.24 -8.60 -0.26
C MET A 162 -13.51 -7.09 -0.17
N LEU A 163 -14.70 -6.64 -0.57
CA LEU A 163 -15.14 -5.24 -0.45
C LEU A 163 -15.58 -4.86 0.96
N LEU A 164 -15.97 -5.84 1.79
CA LEU A 164 -16.46 -5.58 3.13
C LEU A 164 -15.40 -4.86 4.01
N PRO A 165 -15.85 -4.00 4.95
CA PRO A 165 -15.00 -3.51 6.04
C PRO A 165 -14.37 -4.67 6.81
N ASP A 166 -13.15 -4.49 7.30
CA ASP A 166 -12.39 -5.60 7.91
C ASP A 166 -13.12 -6.21 9.11
N ALA A 167 -13.65 -5.38 10.02
CA ALA A 167 -14.44 -5.85 11.18
C ALA A 167 -15.73 -6.57 10.75
N SER A 168 -16.45 -6.06 9.75
CA SER A 168 -17.66 -6.72 9.22
C SER A 168 -17.34 -8.05 8.55
N ARG A 169 -16.24 -8.11 7.79
CA ARG A 169 -15.78 -9.33 7.11
C ARG A 169 -15.45 -10.43 8.12
N ASP A 170 -14.69 -10.09 9.16
CA ASP A 170 -14.26 -11.05 10.17
C ASP A 170 -15.43 -11.51 11.07
N ALA A 171 -16.34 -10.60 11.45
CA ALA A 171 -17.57 -10.95 12.18
C ALA A 171 -18.53 -11.81 11.33
N ALA A 172 -18.71 -11.48 10.04
CA ALA A 172 -19.50 -12.29 9.12
C ALA A 172 -18.91 -13.70 8.98
N LYS A 173 -17.59 -13.84 8.90
CA LYS A 173 -16.93 -15.15 8.87
C LYS A 173 -17.24 -15.98 10.12
N ALA A 174 -17.12 -15.38 11.31
CA ALA A 174 -17.44 -16.07 12.56
C ALA A 174 -18.91 -16.51 12.63
N LEU A 175 -19.83 -15.65 12.20
CA LEU A 175 -21.24 -15.99 12.11
C LEU A 175 -21.49 -17.16 11.16
N LEU A 176 -20.96 -17.12 9.94
CA LEU A 176 -21.16 -18.20 8.96
C LEU A 176 -20.60 -19.54 9.43
N GLN A 177 -19.47 -19.52 10.17
CA GLN A 177 -18.90 -20.73 10.76
C GLN A 177 -19.87 -21.37 11.77
N PHE A 178 -20.48 -20.57 12.64
CA PHE A 178 -21.54 -21.02 13.53
C PHE A 178 -22.75 -21.56 12.75
N LEU A 179 -23.22 -20.84 11.74
CA LEU A 179 -24.37 -21.29 10.93
C LEU A 179 -24.09 -22.60 10.19
N LYS A 180 -22.85 -22.83 9.74
CA LYS A 180 -22.42 -24.10 9.15
C LYS A 180 -22.54 -25.25 10.16
N LYS A 181 -22.21 -25.02 11.44
CA LYS A 181 -22.41 -26.01 12.53
C LYS A 181 -23.89 -26.28 12.80
N VAL A 182 -24.75 -25.25 12.77
CA VAL A 182 -26.20 -25.41 12.91
C VAL A 182 -26.74 -26.29 11.78
N VAL A 183 -26.40 -25.98 10.53
CA VAL A 183 -26.85 -26.77 9.35
C VAL A 183 -26.30 -28.19 9.38
N ALA A 184 -25.07 -28.40 9.85
CA ALA A 184 -24.51 -29.75 10.02
C ALA A 184 -25.29 -30.61 11.02
N ASN A 185 -26.00 -29.98 11.96
CA ASN A 185 -26.84 -30.64 12.97
C ASN A 185 -28.34 -30.71 12.57
N GLU A 186 -28.67 -30.50 11.30
CA GLU A 186 -30.04 -30.48 10.77
C GLU A 186 -30.90 -31.66 11.23
N ARG A 187 -30.32 -32.86 11.35
CA ARG A 187 -31.05 -34.07 11.78
C ARG A 187 -31.67 -33.92 13.17
N LYS A 188 -31.00 -33.20 14.08
CA LYS A 188 -31.46 -32.95 15.45
C LYS A 188 -32.29 -31.67 15.54
N ASN A 189 -31.74 -30.55 15.08
CA ASN A 189 -32.37 -29.24 15.25
C ASN A 189 -33.45 -28.89 14.19
N LYS A 190 -33.61 -29.71 13.14
CA LYS A 190 -34.59 -29.53 12.05
C LYS A 190 -34.40 -28.25 11.23
N MET A 191 -33.24 -27.62 11.30
CA MET A 191 -32.91 -26.38 10.61
C MET A 191 -32.11 -26.65 9.33
N THR A 192 -32.82 -26.72 8.20
CA THR A 192 -32.19 -26.89 6.88
C THR A 192 -31.35 -25.67 6.51
N LEU A 193 -30.40 -25.86 5.58
CA LEU A 193 -29.61 -24.75 5.00
C LEU A 193 -30.49 -23.60 4.50
N TRP A 194 -31.62 -23.91 3.86
CA TRP A 194 -32.55 -22.90 3.36
C TRP A 194 -33.28 -22.19 4.50
N ASN A 195 -33.75 -22.92 5.51
CA ASN A 195 -34.43 -22.35 6.67
C ASN A 195 -33.52 -21.36 7.42
N VAL A 196 -32.27 -21.76 7.66
CA VAL A 196 -31.27 -20.89 8.29
C VAL A 196 -31.02 -19.64 7.44
N SER A 197 -30.87 -19.80 6.12
CA SER A 197 -30.61 -18.68 5.21
C SER A 197 -31.75 -17.66 5.20
N MET A 198 -33.00 -18.12 5.15
CA MET A 198 -34.20 -17.27 5.18
C MET A 198 -34.33 -16.47 6.48
N ILE A 199 -33.99 -17.07 7.63
CA ILE A 199 -34.09 -16.40 8.93
C ILE A 199 -32.99 -15.36 9.11
N VAL A 200 -31.78 -15.65 8.63
CA VAL A 200 -30.61 -14.81 8.89
C VAL A 200 -30.50 -13.66 7.89
N ALA A 201 -30.86 -13.86 6.61
CA ALA A 201 -30.72 -12.84 5.57
C ALA A 201 -31.31 -11.45 5.91
N PRO A 202 -32.52 -11.34 6.49
CA PRO A 202 -33.07 -10.05 6.89
C PRO A 202 -32.19 -9.29 7.89
N ASN A 203 -31.51 -10.00 8.79
CA ASN A 203 -30.64 -9.38 9.79
C ASN A 203 -29.29 -8.93 9.18
N LEU A 204 -28.88 -9.52 8.05
CA LEU A 204 -27.59 -9.27 7.41
C LEU A 204 -27.60 -8.10 6.42
N PHE A 205 -28.73 -7.90 5.75
CA PHE A 205 -28.84 -6.96 4.62
C PHE A 205 -29.78 -5.78 4.89
N ILE A 206 -30.79 -5.92 5.77
CA ILE A 206 -31.82 -4.89 5.94
C ILE A 206 -31.42 -3.88 7.02
N TYR A 207 -31.52 -2.60 6.68
CA TYR A 207 -31.25 -1.46 7.56
C TYR A 207 -32.57 -0.83 8.06
N LYS A 208 -32.64 -0.46 9.34
CA LYS A 208 -33.85 0.08 10.03
C LYS A 208 -34.35 1.45 9.53
N GLY A 209 -33.86 1.98 8.40
CA GLY A 209 -34.09 3.36 7.96
C GLY A 209 -35.05 3.58 6.79
N LYS A 210 -35.56 2.54 6.12
CA LYS A 210 -36.54 2.70 5.03
C LYS A 210 -37.74 1.77 5.22
N ARG A 211 -38.93 2.29 4.92
CA ARG A 211 -40.18 1.53 4.92
C ARG A 211 -40.08 0.43 3.86
N ALA A 212 -40.50 -0.77 4.24
CA ALA A 212 -40.50 -1.91 3.36
C ALA A 212 -41.46 -1.70 2.19
N ASN A 213 -40.92 -1.52 0.99
CA ASN A 213 -41.69 -1.55 -0.25
C ASN A 213 -41.81 -3.00 -0.75
N GLN A 214 -42.79 -3.26 -1.62
CA GLN A 214 -43.10 -4.59 -2.19
C GLN A 214 -41.90 -5.25 -2.92
N GLU A 215 -40.96 -4.44 -3.42
CA GLU A 215 -39.66 -4.88 -3.96
C GLU A 215 -38.75 -5.57 -2.92
N GLU A 216 -38.88 -5.26 -1.63
CA GLU A 216 -38.10 -5.91 -0.57
C GLU A 216 -38.48 -7.39 -0.37
N MET A 217 -39.71 -7.77 -0.71
CA MET A 217 -40.16 -9.17 -0.58
C MET A 217 -39.51 -10.08 -1.62
N LEU A 218 -39.32 -9.59 -2.86
CA LEU A 218 -38.55 -10.29 -3.89
C LEU A 218 -37.05 -10.31 -3.54
N ALA A 219 -36.54 -9.23 -2.95
CA ALA A 219 -35.17 -9.18 -2.44
C ALA A 219 -34.91 -10.15 -1.27
N ALA A 220 -35.94 -10.53 -0.49
CA ALA A 220 -35.78 -11.45 0.65
C ALA A 220 -35.38 -12.87 0.22
N ALA A 221 -36.04 -13.43 -0.80
CA ALA A 221 -35.69 -14.75 -1.33
C ALA A 221 -34.31 -14.73 -2.00
N THR A 222 -34.00 -13.65 -2.71
CA THR A 222 -32.70 -13.44 -3.36
C THR A 222 -31.56 -13.32 -2.34
N THR A 223 -31.72 -12.51 -1.30
CA THR A 223 -30.73 -12.35 -0.24
C THR A 223 -30.57 -13.65 0.58
N ALA A 224 -31.65 -14.39 0.81
CA ALA A 224 -31.56 -15.74 1.39
C ALA A 224 -30.75 -16.69 0.50
N HIS A 225 -30.89 -16.60 -0.83
CA HIS A 225 -30.04 -17.37 -1.74
C HIS A 225 -28.55 -16.97 -1.64
N VAL A 226 -28.25 -15.68 -1.48
CA VAL A 226 -26.89 -15.21 -1.22
C VAL A 226 -26.34 -15.81 0.07
N VAL A 227 -27.10 -15.77 1.17
CA VAL A 227 -26.72 -16.38 2.46
C VAL A 227 -26.50 -17.89 2.32
N ARG A 228 -27.32 -18.56 1.52
CA ARG A 228 -27.17 -19.99 1.22
C ARG A 228 -25.84 -20.29 0.55
N LEU A 229 -25.44 -19.50 -0.45
CA LEU A 229 -24.13 -19.62 -1.11
C LEU A 229 -22.99 -19.33 -0.13
N LEU A 230 -23.13 -18.30 0.69
CA LEU A 230 -22.16 -17.90 1.71
C LEU A 230 -21.89 -19.03 2.72
N ILE A 231 -22.94 -19.66 3.27
CA ILE A 231 -22.81 -20.78 4.21
C ILE A 231 -22.22 -22.01 3.51
N LYS A 232 -22.73 -22.36 2.32
CA LYS A 232 -22.32 -23.57 1.60
C LYS A 232 -20.86 -23.54 1.15
N TYR A 233 -20.39 -22.38 0.69
CA TYR A 233 -19.07 -22.21 0.08
C TYR A 233 -18.11 -21.36 0.92
N GLN A 234 -18.32 -21.27 2.24
CA GLN A 234 -17.53 -20.38 3.09
C GLN A 234 -16.02 -20.64 2.95
N ASP A 235 -15.60 -21.91 2.83
CA ASP A 235 -14.19 -22.29 2.95
C ASP A 235 -13.32 -21.68 1.83
N ILE A 236 -13.93 -21.37 0.66
CA ILE A 236 -13.26 -20.73 -0.47
C ILE A 236 -13.41 -19.20 -0.49
N LEU A 237 -14.51 -18.69 0.06
CA LEU A 237 -14.92 -17.28 -0.10
C LEU A 237 -14.13 -16.29 0.78
N TRP A 238 -13.45 -16.77 1.82
CA TRP A 238 -12.72 -15.91 2.78
C TRP A 238 -11.21 -15.80 2.54
N MET A 239 -10.66 -16.55 1.58
CA MET A 239 -9.26 -16.44 1.19
C MET A 239 -9.08 -15.27 0.23
N VAL A 240 -7.94 -14.59 0.23
CA VAL A 240 -7.70 -13.57 -0.80
C VAL A 240 -7.36 -14.29 -2.12
N PRO A 241 -8.07 -14.01 -3.23
CA PRO A 241 -7.72 -14.58 -4.53
C PRO A 241 -6.25 -14.36 -4.90
N THR A 242 -5.58 -15.40 -5.40
CA THR A 242 -4.15 -15.36 -5.73
C THR A 242 -3.78 -14.31 -6.76
N PHE A 243 -4.69 -14.03 -7.71
CA PHE A 243 -4.48 -12.99 -8.71
C PHE A 243 -4.45 -11.58 -8.09
N LEU A 244 -5.29 -11.30 -7.09
CA LEU A 244 -5.26 -10.04 -6.36
C LEU A 244 -3.96 -9.90 -5.56
N ILE A 245 -3.48 -10.99 -4.95
CA ILE A 245 -2.17 -11.01 -4.27
C ILE A 245 -1.04 -10.68 -5.25
N SER A 246 -1.06 -11.29 -6.43
CA SER A 246 -0.09 -11.02 -7.50
C SER A 246 -0.09 -9.56 -7.93
N GLN A 247 -1.28 -8.98 -8.15
CA GLN A 247 -1.43 -7.56 -8.47
C GLN A 247 -0.88 -6.65 -7.36
N VAL A 248 -1.18 -6.95 -6.09
CA VAL A 248 -0.64 -6.18 -4.96
C VAL A 248 0.89 -6.25 -4.91
N ARG A 249 1.48 -7.42 -5.17
CA ARG A 249 2.95 -7.58 -5.23
C ARG A 249 3.54 -6.71 -6.32
N LYS A 250 3.01 -6.76 -7.54
CA LYS A 250 3.42 -5.90 -8.66
C LYS A 250 3.28 -4.41 -8.32
N MET A 251 2.18 -4.00 -7.68
CA MET A 251 1.99 -2.61 -7.24
C MET A 251 3.04 -2.18 -6.20
N ASN A 252 3.38 -3.06 -5.26
CA ASN A 252 4.40 -2.77 -4.26
C ASN A 252 5.79 -2.65 -4.90
N GLU A 253 6.15 -3.55 -5.81
CA GLU A 253 7.40 -3.50 -6.57
C GLU A 253 7.50 -2.22 -7.41
N ALA A 254 6.44 -1.87 -8.13
CA ALA A 254 6.38 -0.63 -8.91
C ALA A 254 6.52 0.61 -8.02
N ALA A 255 5.88 0.64 -6.85
CA ALA A 255 6.02 1.73 -5.89
C ALA A 255 7.47 1.87 -5.40
N ILE A 256 8.11 0.76 -5.03
CA ILE A 256 9.53 0.75 -4.61
C ILE A 256 10.44 1.24 -5.74
N ASN A 257 10.23 0.78 -6.96
CA ASN A 257 11.02 1.18 -8.13
C ASN A 257 10.82 2.67 -8.46
N ASN A 258 9.60 3.19 -8.34
CA ASN A 258 9.31 4.60 -8.54
C ASN A 258 9.96 5.46 -7.44
N THR A 259 9.93 5.03 -6.17
CA THR A 259 10.64 5.72 -5.09
C THR A 259 12.15 5.73 -5.34
N LYS A 260 12.74 4.61 -5.77
CA LYS A 260 14.17 4.56 -6.15
C LYS A 260 14.48 5.52 -7.30
N ARG A 261 13.66 5.55 -8.35
CA ARG A 261 13.80 6.49 -9.48
C ARG A 261 13.68 7.95 -9.03
N GLN A 262 12.73 8.26 -8.15
CA GLN A 262 12.54 9.60 -7.59
C GLN A 262 13.73 10.02 -6.72
N LEU A 263 14.27 9.12 -5.90
CA LEU A 263 15.50 9.37 -5.12
C LEU A 263 16.71 9.58 -6.03
N MET A 264 16.83 8.82 -7.12
CA MET A 264 17.90 9.01 -8.11
C MET A 264 17.76 10.36 -8.83
N PHE A 265 16.53 10.74 -9.18
CA PHE A 265 16.22 12.04 -9.79
C PHE A 265 16.54 13.20 -8.83
N ASP A 266 16.12 13.13 -7.56
CA ASP A 266 16.44 14.16 -6.54
C ASP A 266 17.96 14.27 -6.31
N LYS A 267 18.69 13.14 -6.26
CA LYS A 267 20.17 13.16 -6.24
C LYS A 267 20.76 13.81 -7.50
N GLY A 268 20.13 13.66 -8.65
CA GLY A 268 20.50 14.34 -9.90
C GLY A 268 20.27 15.85 -9.81
N VAL A 269 19.09 16.27 -9.35
CA VAL A 269 18.74 17.68 -9.15
C VAL A 269 19.65 18.33 -8.11
N ARG A 270 19.92 17.69 -6.97
CA ARG A 270 20.87 18.21 -5.96
C ARG A 270 22.29 18.35 -6.51
N ARG A 271 22.74 17.42 -7.37
CA ARG A 271 24.03 17.55 -8.06
C ARG A 271 24.05 18.72 -9.04
N LEU A 272 22.97 18.93 -9.80
CA LEU A 272 22.82 20.08 -10.69
C LEU A 272 22.77 21.41 -9.92
N LEU A 273 22.02 21.47 -8.82
CA LEU A 273 21.94 22.64 -7.95
C LEU A 273 23.30 22.97 -7.33
N ARG A 274 24.05 21.96 -6.85
CA ARG A 274 25.43 22.12 -6.38
C ARG A 274 26.36 22.65 -7.47
N ARG A 275 26.27 22.11 -8.68
CA ARG A 275 27.06 22.60 -9.82
C ARG A 275 26.75 24.07 -10.14
N LYS A 276 25.47 24.44 -10.11
CA LYS A 276 25.03 25.82 -10.35
C LYS A 276 25.42 26.78 -9.22
N THR A 277 25.48 26.32 -7.97
CA THR A 277 26.01 27.13 -6.85
C THR A 277 27.52 27.28 -6.93
N MET A 278 28.26 26.23 -7.30
CA MET A 278 29.71 26.32 -7.54
C MET A 278 30.06 27.19 -8.77
N GLU A 279 29.22 27.22 -9.81
CA GLU A 279 29.37 28.17 -10.92
C GLU A 279 29.06 29.62 -10.50
N ARG A 280 28.16 29.83 -9.53
CA ARG A 280 27.81 31.14 -8.98
C ARG A 280 28.82 31.64 -7.94
N GLU A 281 29.56 30.72 -7.31
CA GLU A 281 30.68 30.97 -6.38
C GLU A 281 32.05 30.87 -7.08
N ARG A 282 32.12 30.93 -8.41
CA ARG A 282 33.38 31.28 -9.08
C ARG A 282 33.64 32.76 -8.79
N PRO A 283 34.68 33.13 -8.03
CA PRO A 283 35.04 34.52 -7.89
C PRO A 283 35.41 35.03 -9.29
N GLU A 284 34.92 36.22 -9.64
CA GLU A 284 35.49 37.02 -10.72
C GLU A 284 36.99 37.07 -10.48
N ARG A 285 37.77 36.38 -11.32
CA ARG A 285 39.23 36.50 -11.30
C ARG A 285 39.54 37.91 -11.78
N THR A 286 39.86 38.75 -10.81
CA THR A 286 40.51 40.03 -11.01
C THR A 286 41.78 39.76 -11.80
N GLU A 287 41.86 40.30 -13.02
CA GLU A 287 43.12 40.50 -13.72
C GLU A 287 44.01 41.37 -12.82
N SER A 288 45.10 40.79 -12.33
CA SER A 288 46.24 41.58 -11.89
C SER A 288 47.54 40.80 -12.07
N ASP A 289 48.32 41.31 -13.03
CA ASP A 289 49.78 41.34 -13.07
C ASP A 289 50.52 40.00 -13.06
N ILE A 290 50.41 39.28 -14.18
CA ILE A 290 51.50 38.39 -14.61
C ILE A 290 52.44 39.24 -15.48
N PRO A 291 53.72 39.41 -15.11
CA PRO A 291 54.68 40.15 -15.93
C PRO A 291 54.76 39.57 -17.35
N GLU A 292 54.85 40.45 -18.36
CA GLU A 292 54.90 40.05 -19.76
C GLU A 292 56.02 39.03 -20.02
N GLY A 293 55.68 37.90 -20.65
CA GLY A 293 56.62 36.80 -20.91
C GLY A 293 56.78 35.78 -19.77
N VAL A 294 56.00 35.84 -18.68
CA VAL A 294 55.92 34.75 -17.68
C VAL A 294 54.71 33.88 -17.94
N ILE A 295 54.92 32.58 -18.14
CA ILE A 295 53.83 31.59 -18.23
C ILE A 295 53.75 30.72 -16.99
N ARG A 296 52.54 30.30 -16.62
CA ARG A 296 52.34 29.32 -15.55
C ARG A 296 51.99 27.95 -16.12
N VAL A 297 52.92 27.01 -15.98
CA VAL A 297 52.79 25.64 -16.50
C VAL A 297 52.30 24.71 -15.39
N HIS A 298 51.27 23.92 -15.68
CA HIS A 298 50.67 22.96 -14.74
C HIS A 298 51.08 21.54 -15.11
N ALA A 299 51.52 20.78 -14.10
CA ALA A 299 51.97 19.40 -14.25
C ALA A 299 51.32 18.52 -13.18
N PRO A 300 50.04 18.14 -13.33
CA PRO A 300 49.26 17.48 -12.28
C PRO A 300 49.85 16.14 -11.78
N LEU A 301 50.70 15.51 -12.61
CA LEU A 301 51.34 14.22 -12.32
C LEU A 301 52.76 14.37 -11.75
N HIS A 302 53.25 15.60 -11.58
CA HIS A 302 54.55 15.88 -10.96
C HIS A 302 54.36 16.30 -9.50
N SER A 303 55.39 16.06 -8.67
CA SER A 303 55.36 16.53 -7.26
C SER A 303 55.21 18.04 -7.17
N LYS A 304 55.80 18.78 -8.10
CA LYS A 304 55.52 20.21 -8.30
C LYS A 304 54.42 20.37 -9.35
N VAL A 305 53.21 20.61 -8.87
CA VAL A 305 52.00 20.64 -9.71
C VAL A 305 51.84 21.90 -10.57
N SER A 306 52.60 22.97 -10.29
CA SER A 306 52.59 24.23 -11.04
C SER A 306 53.91 24.98 -10.90
N MET A 307 54.38 25.62 -11.98
CA MET A 307 55.58 26.44 -11.99
C MET A 307 55.37 27.68 -12.87
N ALA A 308 55.80 28.85 -12.38
CA ALA A 308 55.89 30.06 -13.19
C ALA A 308 57.26 30.09 -13.88
N ILE A 309 57.29 30.31 -15.19
CA ILE A 309 58.48 30.26 -16.03
C ILE A 309 58.56 31.56 -16.82
N GLN A 310 59.64 32.31 -16.62
CA GLN A 310 60.00 33.43 -17.49
C GLN A 310 60.53 32.87 -18.82
N LEU A 311 59.89 33.29 -19.91
CA LEU A 311 60.27 32.95 -21.27
C LEU A 311 61.31 33.95 -21.79
N ASN A 312 62.22 33.43 -22.62
CA ASN A 312 63.12 34.22 -23.45
C ASN A 312 63.10 33.67 -24.88
N ASN A 313 63.73 34.37 -25.82
CA ASN A 313 63.73 34.03 -27.26
C ASN A 313 64.36 32.66 -27.58
N GLN A 314 65.01 32.00 -26.61
CA GLN A 314 65.63 30.69 -26.78
C GLN A 314 64.88 29.57 -26.05
N THR A 315 63.86 29.89 -25.25
CA THR A 315 63.15 28.90 -24.44
C THR A 315 62.27 28.02 -25.32
N LYS A 316 62.62 26.74 -25.42
CA LYS A 316 61.84 25.75 -26.18
C LYS A 316 60.92 24.94 -25.28
N ALA A 317 59.88 24.33 -25.86
CA ALA A 317 58.94 23.48 -25.13
C ALA A 317 59.64 22.33 -24.37
N LYS A 318 60.68 21.73 -24.96
CA LYS A 318 61.49 20.69 -24.31
C LYS A 318 62.26 21.20 -23.07
N ASP A 319 62.66 22.46 -23.05
CA ASP A 319 63.41 23.04 -21.93
C ASP A 319 62.50 23.19 -20.70
N ILE A 320 61.22 23.53 -20.94
CA ILE A 320 60.19 23.54 -19.89
C ILE A 320 59.99 22.14 -19.31
N LEU A 321 59.84 21.13 -20.17
CA LEU A 321 59.72 19.73 -19.72
C LEU A 321 60.94 19.31 -18.90
N ALA A 322 62.15 19.63 -19.38
CA ALA A 322 63.41 19.32 -18.69
C ALA A 322 63.51 19.94 -17.29
N ARG A 323 62.99 21.17 -17.09
CA ARG A 323 62.96 21.81 -15.76
C ARG A 323 62.10 21.04 -14.76
N PHE A 324 60.93 20.56 -15.19
CA PHE A 324 60.07 19.72 -14.35
C PHE A 324 60.70 18.35 -14.05
N TYR A 325 61.46 17.78 -15.01
CA TYR A 325 62.19 16.53 -14.77
C TYR A 325 63.38 16.70 -13.81
N CYS A 326 64.16 17.77 -13.93
CA CYS A 326 65.31 18.01 -13.06
C CYS A 326 64.89 18.22 -11.60
N GLU A 327 63.80 18.95 -11.34
CA GLU A 327 63.31 19.17 -9.98
C GLU A 327 62.69 17.92 -9.33
N ASN A 328 62.28 16.92 -10.12
CA ASN A 328 61.75 15.65 -9.61
C ASN A 328 62.82 14.58 -9.32
N SER A 329 64.11 14.83 -9.60
CA SER A 329 65.16 13.79 -9.61
C SER A 329 65.74 13.40 -8.24
N HIS A 330 64.99 13.55 -7.14
CA HIS A 330 65.35 12.98 -5.83
C HIS A 330 64.75 11.59 -5.55
N GLY A 331 64.20 10.92 -6.56
CA GLY A 331 63.72 9.54 -6.41
C GLY A 331 63.80 8.77 -7.72
N SER A 332 64.57 7.68 -7.71
CA SER A 332 64.51 6.50 -8.59
C SER A 332 64.19 6.74 -10.06
N SER A 333 65.25 6.66 -10.87
CA SER A 333 65.22 6.41 -12.31
C SER A 333 64.42 5.15 -12.63
N GLU A 334 63.15 5.28 -13.06
CA GLU A 334 62.44 4.26 -13.85
C GLU A 334 61.12 4.79 -14.41
N LYS A 335 60.97 4.65 -15.74
CA LYS A 335 59.90 5.13 -16.64
C LYS A 335 59.95 6.62 -16.98
N MET A 336 60.82 6.95 -17.96
CA MET A 336 60.61 8.11 -18.85
C MET A 336 59.29 7.91 -19.63
N GLN A 337 58.15 8.23 -19.01
CA GLN A 337 56.93 8.49 -19.77
C GLN A 337 57.22 9.69 -20.66
N ILE A 338 57.12 9.49 -21.98
CA ILE A 338 57.26 10.58 -22.95
C ILE A 338 56.10 11.54 -22.68
N GLN A 339 56.37 12.66 -22.03
CA GLN A 339 55.36 13.70 -21.80
C GLN A 339 55.50 14.79 -22.85
N SER A 340 54.42 15.52 -23.08
CA SER A 340 54.37 16.66 -23.98
C SER A 340 53.74 17.86 -23.29
N LEU A 341 54.19 19.05 -23.69
CA LEU A 341 53.58 20.30 -23.28
C LEU A 341 52.40 20.59 -24.21
N HIS A 342 51.26 20.93 -23.62
CA HIS A 342 50.05 21.29 -24.35
C HIS A 342 49.68 22.75 -24.11
N GLU A 343 49.27 23.39 -25.20
CA GLU A 343 48.63 24.69 -25.22
C GLU A 343 47.11 24.47 -25.26
N ILE A 344 46.39 25.08 -24.33
CA ILE A 344 44.94 24.91 -24.18
C ILE A 344 44.29 26.27 -24.08
N GLY A 345 43.27 26.53 -24.89
CA GLY A 345 42.55 27.81 -24.86
C GLY A 345 42.44 28.47 -26.23
N GLY A 346 41.59 29.50 -26.34
CA GLY A 346 41.16 30.06 -27.62
C GLY A 346 40.30 29.07 -28.43
N ASN A 347 40.31 29.20 -29.76
CA ASN A 347 39.53 28.36 -30.69
C ASN A 347 40.20 27.03 -31.05
N ILE A 348 41.41 26.75 -30.55
CA ILE A 348 42.18 25.54 -30.87
C ILE A 348 41.87 24.34 -29.95
N GLY A 349 41.12 24.57 -28.86
CA GLY A 349 40.80 23.55 -27.87
C GLY A 349 42.06 23.10 -27.12
N GLN A 350 42.74 22.07 -27.61
CA GLN A 350 43.99 21.55 -27.06
C GLN A 350 44.95 21.19 -28.19
N HIS A 351 46.17 21.73 -28.13
CA HIS A 351 47.23 21.46 -29.09
C HIS A 351 48.48 20.92 -28.39
N CYS A 352 49.11 19.89 -28.94
CA CYS A 352 50.37 19.34 -28.44
C CYS A 352 51.53 20.09 -29.09
N LEU A 353 52.39 20.71 -28.30
CA LEU A 353 53.53 21.45 -28.84
C LEU A 353 54.65 20.51 -29.28
N ASP A 354 55.29 20.89 -30.39
CA ASP A 354 56.54 20.28 -30.82
C ASP A 354 57.63 20.59 -29.77
N PRO A 355 58.44 19.60 -29.35
CA PRO A 355 59.53 19.81 -28.39
C PRO A 355 60.49 20.95 -28.76
N ASP A 356 60.69 21.22 -30.05
CA ASP A 356 61.60 22.27 -30.54
C ASP A 356 60.91 23.63 -30.76
N ALA A 357 59.61 23.75 -30.48
CA ALA A 357 58.87 25.00 -30.60
C ALA A 357 59.35 26.06 -29.59
N TYR A 358 59.54 27.30 -30.06
CA TYR A 358 59.92 28.44 -29.23
C TYR A 358 58.71 28.98 -28.48
N MET A 359 58.77 28.91 -27.15
CA MET A 359 57.61 29.17 -26.29
C MET A 359 57.17 30.63 -26.27
N LEU A 360 58.10 31.57 -26.50
CA LEU A 360 57.76 32.98 -26.56
C LEU A 360 56.91 33.31 -27.79
N ASP A 361 57.20 32.69 -28.94
CA ASP A 361 56.42 32.87 -30.17
C ASP A 361 55.02 32.28 -30.02
N VAL A 362 54.91 31.08 -29.41
CA VAL A 362 53.63 30.44 -29.13
C VAL A 362 52.82 31.28 -28.12
N TYR A 363 53.48 31.84 -27.10
CA TYR A 363 52.84 32.75 -26.14
C TYR A 363 52.33 34.03 -26.81
N HIS A 364 53.09 34.65 -27.72
CA HIS A 364 52.61 35.82 -28.45
C HIS A 364 51.44 35.51 -29.39
N ALA A 365 51.42 34.32 -29.99
CA ALA A 365 50.30 33.87 -30.82
C ALA A 365 49.04 33.60 -29.99
N ASN A 366 49.20 33.16 -28.73
CA ASN A 366 48.08 32.88 -27.83
C ASN A 366 48.40 33.27 -26.36
N PRO A 367 48.31 34.56 -26.01
CA PRO A 367 48.72 35.05 -24.69
C PRO A 367 47.87 34.52 -23.54
N GLN A 368 46.63 34.10 -23.84
CA GLN A 368 45.67 33.59 -22.86
C GLN A 368 45.68 32.06 -22.75
N ALA A 369 46.64 31.37 -23.38
CA ALA A 369 46.74 29.92 -23.31
C ALA A 369 47.03 29.43 -21.88
N GLU A 370 46.35 28.36 -21.49
CA GLU A 370 46.71 27.52 -20.36
C GLU A 370 47.74 26.47 -20.81
N TRP A 371 48.85 26.37 -20.06
CA TRP A 371 49.97 25.48 -20.39
C TRP A 371 49.96 24.26 -19.46
N VAL A 372 49.83 23.06 -20.04
CA VAL A 372 49.68 21.81 -19.25
C VAL A 372 50.59 20.71 -19.78
N ILE A 373 51.36 20.09 -18.88
CA ILE A 373 52.15 18.88 -19.19
C ILE A 373 51.27 17.65 -19.05
N LYS A 374 51.19 16.83 -20.10
CA LYS A 374 50.42 15.58 -20.12
C LYS A 374 51.26 14.42 -20.66
N PRO A 375 50.94 13.16 -20.32
CA PRO A 375 51.54 11.99 -20.96
C PRO A 375 51.22 11.99 -22.46
N LYS A 376 52.20 11.68 -23.33
CA LYS A 376 51.90 11.39 -24.73
C LYS A 376 51.07 10.10 -24.77
N ILE A 377 49.89 10.22 -25.35
CA ILE A 377 49.05 9.09 -25.68
C ILE A 377 49.63 8.54 -26.98
N SER A 378 50.18 7.33 -26.95
CA SER A 378 50.65 6.59 -28.14
C SER A 378 49.51 6.26 -29.07
#